data_AF-A0A930WNV2-F1
#
_entry.id   AF-A0A930WNV2-F1
#
_cell.length_a   1.000
_cell.length_b   1.000
_cell.length_c   1.000
_cell.angle_alpha   90.00
_cell.angle_beta   90.00
_cell.angle_gamma   90.00
#
_symmetry.space_group_name_H-M   'P 1'
#
loop_
_entity.id
_entity.type
_entity.pdbx_description
1 polymer ?
#
loop_
_entity_poly.entity_id
_entity_poly.type
_entity_poly.pdbx_seq_one_letter_code
_entity_poly.pdbx_strand_id
1 'polypeptide(L)'
;MTQEIDLEKYHQLALQKQKEHRKFLASLKKKPPKNLDKIAQQIHDEVFEEIDCTACANCCKTLGPDFKEADIVRIAKYFKMKLPAFEE
;
A
#
# COMPACT_ATOMS: atom_id res chain seq x y z
N MET A 1 13.54 -0.82 15.63
CA MET A 1 12.45 -1.00 16.61
C MET A 1 11.26 -0.29 16.03
N THR A 2 10.28 -1.03 15.51
CA THR A 2 9.06 -0.48 14.90
C THR A 2 8.28 0.30 15.96
N GLN A 3 7.96 1.55 15.66
CA GLN A 3 7.17 2.37 16.59
C GLN A 3 5.70 1.94 16.48
N GLU A 4 5.03 1.80 17.62
CA GLU A 4 3.60 1.50 17.64
C GLU A 4 2.82 2.76 17.20
N ILE A 5 2.16 2.67 16.05
CA ILE A 5 1.46 3.80 15.43
C ILE A 5 0.03 3.85 15.90
N ASP A 6 -0.37 4.99 16.46
CA ASP A 6 -1.77 5.26 16.79
C ASP A 6 -2.58 5.58 15.53
N LEU A 7 -3.12 4.53 14.91
CA LEU A 7 -3.89 4.62 13.66
C LEU A 7 -5.10 5.55 13.78
N GLU A 8 -5.77 5.60 14.93
CA GLU A 8 -6.95 6.44 15.13
C GLU A 8 -6.56 7.92 15.17
N LYS A 9 -5.50 8.26 15.90
CA LYS A 9 -4.96 9.63 15.91
C LYS A 9 -4.58 10.09 14.50
N TYR A 10 -3.85 9.27 13.74
CA TYR A 10 -3.46 9.63 12.37
C TYR A 10 -4.66 9.72 11.42
N HIS A 11 -5.68 8.88 11.60
CA HIS A 11 -6.94 8.98 10.87
C HIS A 11 -7.63 10.34 11.13
N GLN A 12 -7.74 10.77 12.39
CA GLN A 12 -8.31 12.07 12.72
C GLN A 12 -7.49 13.24 12.16
N LEU A 13 -6.16 13.19 12.24
CA LEU A 13 -5.29 14.20 11.64
C LEU A 13 -5.45 14.28 10.12
N ALA A 14 -5.57 13.13 9.45
CA ALA A 14 -5.79 13.06 8.01
C ALA A 14 -7.14 13.68 7.60
N LEU A 15 -8.19 13.48 8.41
CA LEU A 15 -9.50 14.10 8.20
C LEU A 15 -9.44 15.63 8.38
N GLN A 16 -8.78 16.11 9.43
CA GLN A 16 -8.60 17.54 9.69
C GLN A 16 -7.88 18.26 8.53
N LYS A 17 -6.85 17.61 7.96
CA LYS A 17 -6.04 18.16 6.86
C LYS A 17 -6.51 17.77 5.46
N GLN A 18 -7.65 17.10 5.33
CA GLN A 18 -8.10 16.50 4.06
C GLN A 18 -8.18 17.52 2.91
N LYS A 19 -8.66 18.74 3.18
CA LYS A 19 -8.78 19.81 2.18
C LYS A 19 -7.40 20.26 1.66
N GLU A 20 -6.42 20.34 2.55
CA GLU A 20 -5.04 20.70 2.20
C GLU A 20 -4.38 19.60 1.38
N HIS A 21 -4.49 18.34 1.83
CA HIS A 21 -3.96 17.18 1.10
C HIS A 21 -4.53 17.08 -0.31
N ARG A 22 -5.85 17.26 -0.48
CA ARG A 22 -6.49 17.26 -1.81
C ARG A 22 -5.93 18.36 -2.71
N LYS A 23 -5.74 19.58 -2.18
CA LYS A 23 -5.15 20.69 -2.95
C LYS A 23 -3.71 20.40 -3.35
N PHE A 24 -2.90 19.86 -2.44
CA PHE A 24 -1.52 19.47 -2.72
C PHE A 24 -1.45 18.42 -3.82
N LEU A 25 -2.21 17.32 -3.70
CA LEU A 25 -2.23 16.25 -4.71
C LEU A 25 -2.70 16.75 -6.07
N ALA A 26 -3.70 17.64 -6.12
CA ALA A 26 -4.14 18.27 -7.36
C ALA A 26 -3.03 19.13 -7.99
N SER A 27 -2.24 19.84 -7.19
CA SER A 27 -1.10 20.63 -7.68
C SER A 27 0.05 19.73 -8.18
N LEU A 28 0.34 18.65 -7.45
CA LEU A 28 1.37 17.68 -7.77
C LEU A 28 1.07 16.97 -9.10
N LYS A 29 -0.20 16.56 -9.32
CA LYS A 29 -0.64 15.97 -10.58
C LYS A 29 -0.51 16.94 -11.77
N LYS A 30 -0.74 18.24 -11.56
CA LYS A 30 -0.65 19.25 -12.62
C LYS A 30 0.80 19.59 -12.98
N LYS A 31 1.71 19.58 -12.01
CA LYS A 31 3.12 19.96 -12.18
C LYS A 31 4.01 18.99 -11.40
N PRO A 32 4.13 17.74 -11.85
CA PRO A 32 4.97 16.77 -11.16
C PRO A 32 6.45 17.16 -11.33
N PRO A 33 7.25 17.10 -10.25
CA PRO A 33 8.70 17.26 -10.37
C PRO A 33 9.28 16.11 -11.20
N LYS A 34 10.39 16.37 -11.92
CA LYS A 34 11.02 15.37 -12.80
C LYS A 34 11.45 14.09 -12.08
N ASN A 35 11.71 14.19 -10.77
CA ASN A 35 12.18 13.11 -9.92
C ASN A 35 11.09 12.63 -8.94
N LEU A 36 9.81 12.84 -9.23
CA LEU A 36 8.71 12.45 -8.35
C LEU A 36 8.79 10.99 -7.90
N ASP A 37 9.05 10.08 -8.83
CA ASP A 37 9.12 8.64 -8.52
C ASP A 37 10.26 8.32 -7.55
N LYS A 38 11.41 8.98 -7.70
CA LYS A 38 12.54 8.82 -6.77
C LYS A 38 12.20 9.36 -5.39
N ILE A 39 11.54 10.52 -5.32
CA ILE A 39 11.10 11.11 -4.05
C ILE A 39 10.10 10.16 -3.36
N ALA A 40 9.13 9.62 -4.12
CA ALA A 40 8.15 8.68 -3.57
C ALA A 40 8.81 7.40 -3.05
N GLN A 41 9.79 6.86 -3.77
CA GLN A 41 10.55 5.68 -3.33
C GLN A 41 11.34 5.95 -2.06
N GLN A 42 12.06 7.07 -1.98
CA GLN A 42 12.83 7.43 -0.78
C GLN A 42 11.92 7.57 0.45
N ILE A 43 10.80 8.28 0.30
CA ILE A 43 9.80 8.42 1.38
C ILE A 43 9.22 7.05 1.75
N HIS A 44 8.98 6.17 0.79
CA HIS A 44 8.50 4.82 1.07
C HIS A 44 9.50 4.06 1.93
N ASP A 45 10.78 4.05 1.55
CA ASP A 45 11.83 3.34 2.29
C ASP A 45 11.96 3.89 3.72
N GLU A 46 12.05 5.22 3.87
CA GLU A 46 12.14 5.90 5.17
C GLU A 46 10.95 5.60 6.09
N VAL A 47 9.72 5.66 5.55
CA VAL A 47 8.51 5.41 6.34
C VAL A 47 8.42 3.93 6.74
N PHE A 48 8.78 3.00 5.85
CA PHE A 48 8.68 1.57 6.13
C PHE A 48 9.79 1.05 7.06
N GLU A 49 10.85 1.82 7.31
CA GLU A 49 11.80 1.54 8.39
C GLU A 49 11.16 1.73 9.79
N GLU A 50 10.19 2.62 9.91
CA GLU A 50 9.51 2.94 11.17
C GLU A 50 8.16 2.21 11.31
N ILE A 51 7.48 1.95 10.18
CA ILE A 51 6.13 1.40 10.10
C ILE A 51 6.13 -0.05 9.62
N ASP A 52 5.58 -0.97 10.42
CA ASP A 52 5.22 -2.31 9.96
C ASP A 52 3.78 -2.33 9.40
N CYS A 53 3.66 -2.36 8.07
CA CYS A 53 2.35 -2.42 7.41
C CYS A 53 1.61 -3.76 7.61
N THR A 54 2.34 -4.82 7.99
CA THR A 54 1.77 -6.15 8.25
C THR A 54 1.08 -6.21 9.61
N ALA A 55 1.40 -5.28 10.52
CA ALA A 55 0.83 -5.20 11.86
C ALA A 55 -0.70 -4.98 11.84
N CYS A 56 -1.20 -4.13 10.94
CA CYS A 56 -2.65 -3.91 10.79
C CYS A 56 -3.24 -4.61 9.56
N ALA A 57 -2.45 -4.74 8.49
CA ALA A 57 -2.83 -5.32 7.20
C ALA A 57 -4.14 -4.74 6.60
N ASN A 58 -4.52 -3.51 6.96
CA ASN A 58 -5.80 -2.92 6.55
C ASN A 58 -5.90 -2.75 5.02
N CYS A 59 -4.80 -2.37 4.35
CA CYS A 59 -4.75 -2.30 2.89
C CYS A 59 -4.93 -3.68 2.25
N CYS A 60 -4.22 -4.72 2.72
CA CYS A 60 -4.32 -6.07 2.16
C CYS A 60 -5.71 -6.70 2.38
N LYS A 61 -6.35 -6.43 3.51
CA LYS A 61 -7.70 -6.91 3.83
C LYS A 61 -8.79 -6.29 2.94
N THR A 62 -8.57 -5.09 2.42
CA THR A 62 -9.58 -4.32 1.68
C THR A 62 -9.36 -4.32 0.17
N LEU A 63 -8.12 -4.16 -0.27
CA LEU A 63 -7.78 -4.15 -1.70
C LEU A 63 -7.70 -5.57 -2.28
N GLY A 64 -7.32 -6.54 -1.44
CA GLY A 64 -6.98 -7.89 -1.91
C GLY A 64 -5.71 -7.91 -2.77
N PRO A 65 -5.17 -9.10 -3.06
CA PRO A 65 -4.10 -9.24 -4.03
C PRO A 65 -4.64 -9.04 -5.46
N ASP A 66 -3.93 -8.25 -6.28
CA ASP A 66 -4.19 -8.15 -7.72
C ASP A 66 -3.53 -9.34 -8.44
N PHE A 67 -4.08 -10.55 -8.24
CA PHE A 67 -3.61 -11.75 -8.91
C PHE A 67 -4.16 -11.83 -10.32
N LYS A 68 -3.25 -12.03 -11.29
CA LYS A 68 -3.63 -12.41 -12.65
C LYS A 68 -3.75 -13.92 -12.73
N GLU A 69 -4.44 -14.42 -13.76
CA GLU A 69 -4.54 -15.85 -14.04
C GLU A 69 -3.18 -16.57 -14.04
N ALA A 70 -2.17 -15.92 -14.62
CA ALA A 70 -0.80 -16.43 -14.65
C ALA A 70 -0.18 -16.55 -13.24
N ASP A 71 -0.52 -15.65 -12.33
CA ASP A 71 -0.11 -15.72 -10.92
C ASP A 71 -0.82 -16.88 -10.22
N ILE A 72 -2.13 -17.03 -10.40
CA ILE A 72 -2.90 -18.14 -9.81
C ILE A 72 -2.32 -19.49 -10.26
N VAL A 73 -2.06 -19.67 -11.55
CA VAL A 73 -1.46 -20.90 -12.10
C VAL A 73 -0.06 -21.15 -11.52
N ARG A 74 0.77 -20.11 -11.41
CA ARG A 74 2.12 -20.21 -10.84
C ARG A 74 2.07 -20.60 -9.36
N ILE A 75 1.16 -20.01 -8.60
CA ILE A 75 1.01 -20.25 -7.16
C ILE A 75 0.43 -21.66 -6.93
N ALA A 76 -0.58 -22.09 -7.68
CA ALA A 76 -1.13 -23.44 -7.61
C ALA A 76 -0.05 -24.51 -7.88
N LYS A 77 0.82 -24.28 -8.88
CA LYS A 77 1.95 -25.17 -9.16
C LYS A 77 2.96 -25.22 -8.03
N TYR A 78 3.25 -24.08 -7.37
CA TYR A 78 4.13 -24.03 -6.21
C TYR A 78 3.59 -24.88 -5.05
N PHE A 79 2.28 -24.80 -4.78
CA PHE A 79 1.61 -25.63 -3.77
C PHE A 79 1.34 -27.07 -4.21
N LYS A 80 1.72 -27.45 -5.44
CA LYS A 80 1.47 -28.77 -6.04
C LYS A 80 -0.03 -29.13 -6.08
N MET A 81 -0.88 -28.12 -6.22
CA MET A 81 -2.33 -28.26 -6.33
C MET A 81 -2.77 -28.15 -7.79
N LYS A 82 -3.88 -28.81 -8.14
CA LYS A 82 -4.57 -28.56 -9.42
C LYS A 82 -5.32 -27.25 -9.32
N LEU A 83 -5.37 -26.48 -10.42
CA LEU A 83 -5.99 -25.15 -10.45
C LEU A 83 -7.41 -25.10 -9.85
N PRO A 84 -8.34 -26.02 -10.19
CA PRO A 84 -9.68 -25.99 -9.60
C PRO A 84 -9.69 -26.19 -8.08
N ALA A 85 -8.76 -26.99 -7.54
CA ALA A 85 -8.66 -27.22 -6.10
C ALA A 85 -7.95 -26.07 -5.36
N PHE A 86 -7.31 -25.16 -6.09
CA PHE A 86 -6.62 -23.99 -5.54
C PHE A 86 -7.53 -22.75 -5.52
N GLU A 87 -8.53 -22.70 -6.39
CA GLU A 87 -9.53 -21.62 -6.48
C GLU A 87 -10.74 -21.84 -5.56
N GLU A 88 -10.93 -23.07 -5.08
CA GLU A 88 -11.89 -23.43 -4.01
C GLU A 88 -11.40 -22.97 -2.62
#